data_AF-A0A2T7UDS6-F1
#
_entry.id   AF-A0A2T7UDS6-F1
#
_cell.length_a   1.000
_cell.length_b   1.000
_cell.length_c   1.000
_cell.angle_alpha   90.00
_cell.angle_beta   90.00
_cell.angle_gamma   90.00
#
_symmetry.space_group_name_H-M   'P 1'
#
loop_
_entity.id
_entity.type
_entity.pdbx_description
1 polymer ?
#
loop_
_entity_poly.entity_id
_entity_poly.type
_entity_poly.pdbx_seq_one_letter_code
_entity_poly.pdbx_strand_id
1 'polypeptide(L)'
;MIDKHIQKIVVVDQSFMTDLKSTSITDFNTFNNTSIDTKVISLPIIDKTELASLFEIVNPSDLQPGNVLVRPQYFDQFVPIDNFSEELVPRRFGVFAQLCIALGAKEVKVFNDDQVDIEESKQRTLSANLTGSIPAGGAEGDFKKDSSEKFNENRQSIMALNTLAQGGEANLTEADRILDMYGLRREALFMDIYNMRRVTTNKLSSHKVSIDFTKDMNRIFDDSLKVKLQVMSKLYEGKAEFQKTQKSIEKNKRATKLTVLVNF
;
A
#
# COMPACT_ATOMS: atom_id res chain seq x y z
N MET A 1 11.85 -0.74 -20.23
CA MET A 1 11.05 -1.75 -19.52
C MET A 1 11.21 -1.53 -18.02
N ILE A 2 10.12 -1.36 -17.27
CA ILE A 2 10.21 -1.23 -15.80
C ILE A 2 10.44 -2.61 -15.19
N ASP A 3 11.48 -2.70 -14.36
CA ASP A 3 11.82 -3.96 -13.72
C ASP A 3 10.68 -4.44 -12.80
N LYS A 4 10.42 -5.74 -12.79
CA LYS A 4 9.42 -6.39 -11.92
C LYS A 4 9.72 -6.16 -10.44
N HIS A 5 10.94 -5.79 -10.10
CA HIS A 5 11.33 -5.46 -8.73
C HIS A 5 10.96 -4.03 -8.29
N ILE A 6 10.66 -3.12 -9.22
CA ILE A 6 10.26 -1.75 -8.89
C ILE A 6 8.86 -1.76 -8.27
N GLN A 7 8.71 -1.11 -7.13
CA GLN A 7 7.43 -0.98 -6.42
C GLN A 7 7.08 0.47 -6.13
N LYS A 8 8.03 1.38 -6.28
CA LYS A 8 7.87 2.80 -6.02
C LYS A 8 8.39 3.59 -7.22
N ILE A 9 7.60 4.54 -7.68
CA ILE A 9 7.97 5.51 -8.71
C ILE A 9 7.82 6.90 -8.12
N VAL A 10 8.88 7.68 -8.11
CA VAL A 10 8.84 9.09 -7.72
C VAL A 10 8.90 9.93 -8.99
N VAL A 11 7.86 10.72 -9.23
CA VAL A 11 7.75 11.57 -10.43
C VAL A 11 8.18 12.98 -10.07
N VAL A 12 9.17 13.51 -10.79
CA VAL A 12 9.69 14.87 -10.63
C VAL A 12 9.78 15.55 -11.99
N ASP A 13 9.91 16.87 -12.00
CA ASP A 13 10.20 17.61 -13.22
C ASP A 13 11.72 17.85 -13.36
N GLN A 14 12.14 18.23 -14.56
CA GLN A 14 13.56 18.46 -14.84
C GLN A 14 14.12 19.72 -14.15
N SER A 15 13.26 20.70 -13.85
CA SER A 15 13.62 21.85 -13.00
C SER A 15 14.04 21.39 -11.60
N PHE A 16 13.27 20.51 -10.98
CA PHE A 16 13.55 19.92 -9.67
C PHE A 16 14.94 19.27 -9.66
N MET A 17 15.23 18.45 -10.67
CA MET A 17 16.52 17.76 -10.74
C MET A 17 17.70 18.74 -10.94
N THR A 18 17.46 19.83 -11.67
CA THR A 18 18.46 20.88 -11.90
C THR A 18 18.71 21.69 -10.63
N ASP A 19 17.64 22.12 -9.95
CA ASP A 19 17.68 22.87 -8.70
C ASP A 19 18.31 22.05 -7.56
N LEU A 20 17.96 20.76 -7.48
CA LEU A 20 18.55 19.82 -6.53
C LEU A 20 20.05 19.68 -6.75
N LYS A 21 20.49 19.53 -8.00
CA LYS A 21 21.91 19.40 -8.35
C LYS A 21 22.71 20.67 -8.06
N SER A 22 22.13 21.84 -8.28
CA SER A 22 22.78 23.14 -8.02
C SER A 22 22.85 23.45 -6.53
N THR A 23 21.82 23.07 -5.76
CA THR A 23 21.74 23.32 -4.32
C THR A 23 22.62 22.37 -3.52
N SER A 24 22.57 21.07 -3.81
CA SER A 24 23.27 20.05 -3.05
C SER A 24 23.55 18.81 -3.89
N ILE A 25 24.80 18.65 -4.32
CA ILE A 25 25.22 17.47 -5.09
C ILE A 25 25.07 16.17 -4.28
N THR A 26 25.21 16.26 -2.96
CA THR A 26 25.02 15.14 -2.04
C THR A 26 23.56 14.70 -2.01
N ASP A 27 22.62 15.64 -1.87
CA ASP A 27 21.18 15.32 -1.91
C ASP A 27 20.76 14.85 -3.29
N PHE A 28 21.32 15.42 -4.36
CA PHE A 28 21.11 14.95 -5.74
C PHE A 28 21.51 13.49 -5.91
N ASN A 29 22.72 13.14 -5.49
CA ASN A 29 23.21 11.77 -5.56
C ASN A 29 22.37 10.83 -4.69
N THR A 30 21.97 11.27 -3.49
CA THR A 30 21.12 10.48 -2.58
C THR A 30 19.72 10.26 -3.17
N PHE A 31 19.13 11.28 -3.77
CA PHE A 31 17.81 11.22 -4.39
C PHE A 31 17.82 10.34 -5.64
N ASN A 32 18.89 10.42 -6.43
CA ASN A 32 19.03 9.64 -7.66
C ASN A 32 19.54 8.21 -7.40
N ASN A 33 20.08 7.94 -6.21
CA ASN A 33 20.40 6.58 -5.80
C ASN A 33 19.08 5.79 -5.68
N THR A 34 18.91 4.84 -6.59
CA THR A 34 17.72 4.00 -6.67
C THR A 34 17.95 2.80 -5.77
N SER A 35 17.12 2.65 -4.73
CA SER A 35 16.99 1.34 -4.09
C SER A 35 16.46 0.36 -5.13
N ILE A 36 16.72 -0.94 -4.94
CA ILE A 36 16.35 -2.01 -5.89
C ILE A 36 14.84 -1.95 -6.26
N ASP A 37 14.01 -1.38 -5.40
CA ASP A 37 12.56 -1.29 -5.53
C ASP A 37 12.01 0.11 -5.88
N THR A 38 12.86 1.13 -6.08
CA THR A 38 12.41 2.51 -6.30
C THR A 38 13.04 3.11 -7.54
N LYS A 39 12.19 3.69 -8.41
CA LYS A 39 12.59 4.39 -9.62
C LYS A 39 12.24 5.87 -9.52
N VAL A 40 13.13 6.75 -9.99
CA VAL A 40 12.86 8.18 -10.16
C VAL A 40 12.60 8.44 -11.64
N ILE A 41 11.53 9.17 -11.96
CA ILE A 41 11.17 9.56 -13.32
C ILE A 41 11.19 11.08 -13.39
N SER A 42 11.97 11.62 -14.31
CA SER A 42 12.01 13.05 -14.61
C SER A 42 11.15 13.35 -15.83
N LEU A 43 10.24 14.31 -15.70
CA LEU A 43 9.43 14.84 -16.80
C LEU A 43 10.13 16.04 -17.47
N PRO A 44 10.02 16.20 -18.80
CA PRO A 44 9.35 15.29 -19.74
C PRO A 44 10.16 14.00 -19.99
N ILE A 45 9.47 12.88 -20.18
CA ILE A 45 10.11 11.61 -20.55
C ILE A 45 10.54 11.70 -22.02
N ILE A 46 11.85 11.73 -22.26
CA ILE A 46 12.42 11.88 -23.61
C ILE A 46 12.41 10.54 -24.36
N ASP A 47 12.62 9.43 -23.65
CA ASP A 47 12.63 8.08 -24.23
C ASP A 47 11.20 7.56 -24.47
N LYS A 48 10.83 7.48 -25.75
CA LYS A 48 9.51 6.98 -26.19
C LYS A 48 9.27 5.51 -25.80
N THR A 49 10.32 4.70 -25.73
CA THR A 49 10.18 3.28 -25.35
C THR A 49 9.93 3.13 -23.86
N GLU A 50 10.59 3.96 -23.05
CA GLU A 50 10.30 4.06 -21.62
C GLU A 50 8.87 4.53 -21.37
N LEU A 51 8.44 5.58 -22.08
CA LEU A 51 7.09 6.13 -21.98
C LEU A 51 6.00 5.09 -22.34
N ALA A 52 6.18 4.36 -23.43
CA ALA A 52 5.24 3.30 -23.82
C ALA A 52 5.15 2.21 -22.74
N SER A 53 6.29 1.75 -22.21
CA SER A 53 6.32 0.75 -21.14
C SER A 53 5.75 1.23 -19.80
N LEU A 54 5.78 2.54 -19.55
CA LEU A 54 5.14 3.17 -18.39
C LEU A 54 3.63 3.16 -18.51
N PHE A 55 3.09 3.52 -19.69
CA PHE A 55 1.64 3.59 -19.92
C PHE A 55 0.95 2.23 -19.87
N GLU A 56 1.69 1.12 -20.00
CA GLU A 56 1.14 -0.23 -19.79
C GLU A 56 0.78 -0.50 -18.32
N ILE A 57 1.45 0.17 -17.37
CA ILE A 57 1.36 -0.14 -15.93
C ILE A 57 1.06 1.07 -15.04
N VAL A 58 1.02 2.28 -15.60
CA VAL A 58 0.71 3.54 -14.92
C VAL A 58 -0.35 4.28 -15.73
N ASN A 59 -1.37 4.80 -15.07
CA ASN A 59 -2.31 5.71 -15.72
C ASN A 59 -1.61 7.03 -16.08
N PRO A 60 -1.66 7.50 -17.34
CA PRO A 60 -1.00 8.75 -17.74
C PRO A 60 -1.40 9.97 -16.91
N SER A 61 -2.63 10.02 -16.35
CA SER A 61 -3.06 11.12 -15.48
C SER A 61 -2.24 11.24 -14.20
N ASP A 62 -1.60 10.15 -13.77
CA ASP A 62 -0.92 10.04 -12.49
C ASP A 62 0.57 10.39 -12.61
N LEU A 63 1.09 10.53 -13.83
CA LEU A 63 2.46 10.96 -14.12
C LEU A 63 2.58 12.49 -14.05
N GLN A 64 2.41 13.03 -12.84
CA GLN A 64 2.55 14.45 -12.56
C GLN A 64 3.73 14.70 -11.61
N PRO A 65 4.47 15.82 -11.76
CA PRO A 65 5.54 16.17 -10.82
C PRO A 65 5.02 16.22 -9.38
N GLY A 66 5.78 15.63 -8.45
CA GLY A 66 5.41 15.54 -7.04
C GLY A 66 4.69 14.25 -6.68
N ASN A 67 4.10 13.53 -7.64
CA ASN A 67 3.43 12.26 -7.36
C ASN A 67 4.42 11.16 -7.00
N VAL A 68 4.04 10.38 -5.99
CA VAL A 68 4.65 9.08 -5.70
C VAL A 68 3.63 8.01 -6.06
N LEU A 69 4.03 7.11 -6.96
CA LEU A 69 3.22 5.97 -7.37
C LEU A 69 3.78 4.70 -6.77
N VAL A 70 2.89 3.82 -6.33
CA VAL A 70 3.24 2.60 -5.61
C VAL A 70 2.52 1.41 -6.22
N ARG A 71 3.19 0.26 -6.25
CA ARG A 71 2.64 -0.99 -6.78
C ARG A 71 2.45 -2.03 -5.67
N PRO A 72 1.20 -2.31 -5.25
CA PRO A 72 0.89 -3.46 -4.39
C PRO A 72 1.31 -4.79 -5.04
N GLN A 73 1.65 -5.82 -4.26
CA GLN A 73 2.11 -7.10 -4.83
C GLN A 73 1.05 -7.87 -5.62
N TYR A 74 -0.21 -7.65 -5.31
CA TYR A 74 -1.37 -8.30 -5.92
C TYR A 74 -2.04 -7.39 -6.96
N PHE A 75 -1.31 -6.38 -7.46
CA PHE A 75 -1.79 -5.48 -8.49
C PHE A 75 -0.68 -5.16 -9.49
N ASP A 76 -0.99 -5.29 -10.78
CA ASP A 76 0.01 -5.10 -11.84
C ASP A 76 0.24 -3.63 -12.20
N GLN A 77 -0.63 -2.74 -11.73
CA GLN A 77 -0.53 -1.30 -11.99
C GLN A 77 -0.03 -0.54 -10.77
N PHE A 78 0.64 0.57 -11.05
CA PHE A 78 1.00 1.57 -10.07
C PHE A 78 -0.19 2.50 -9.81
N VAL A 79 -0.40 2.83 -8.55
CA VAL A 79 -1.43 3.78 -8.11
C VAL A 79 -0.80 4.92 -7.33
N PRO A 80 -1.38 6.13 -7.34
CA PRO A 80 -0.95 7.22 -6.48
C PRO A 80 -0.94 6.79 -5.01
N ILE A 81 0.09 7.21 -4.27
CA ILE A 81 0.22 6.90 -2.84
C ILE A 81 -0.95 7.42 -2.01
N ASP A 82 -1.61 8.48 -2.49
CA ASP A 82 -2.83 9.05 -1.92
C ASP A 82 -3.97 8.02 -1.89
N ASN A 83 -4.11 7.24 -2.97
CA ASN A 83 -5.17 6.25 -3.15
C ASN A 83 -4.77 4.88 -2.60
N PHE A 84 -3.48 4.69 -2.27
CA PHE A 84 -2.96 3.39 -1.88
C PHE A 84 -3.72 2.78 -0.70
N SER A 85 -3.89 3.50 0.41
CA SER A 85 -4.59 2.94 1.59
C SER A 85 -6.06 2.65 1.34
N GLU A 86 -6.74 3.49 0.55
CA GLU A 86 -8.16 3.40 0.26
C GLU A 86 -8.47 2.20 -0.65
N GLU A 87 -7.59 1.88 -1.60
CA GLU A 87 -7.76 0.76 -2.51
C GLU A 87 -7.13 -0.55 -2.01
N LEU A 88 -6.07 -0.49 -1.20
CA LEU A 88 -5.29 -1.65 -0.76
C LEU A 88 -6.13 -2.63 0.06
N VAL A 89 -6.84 -2.11 1.07
CA VAL A 89 -7.55 -2.92 2.07
C VAL A 89 -8.75 -3.67 1.46
N PRO A 90 -9.70 -2.99 0.79
CA PRO A 90 -10.85 -3.67 0.18
C PRO A 90 -10.41 -4.68 -0.89
N ARG A 91 -9.34 -4.38 -1.63
CA ARG A 91 -8.88 -5.24 -2.72
C ARG A 91 -8.19 -6.50 -2.24
N ARG A 92 -7.29 -6.42 -1.25
CA ARG A 92 -6.66 -7.62 -0.65
C ARG A 92 -7.71 -8.51 0.00
N PHE A 93 -8.66 -7.90 0.71
CA PHE A 93 -9.78 -8.61 1.29
C PHE A 93 -10.61 -9.29 0.18
N GLY A 94 -10.90 -8.58 -0.92
CA GLY A 94 -11.63 -9.13 -2.06
C GLY A 94 -10.94 -10.36 -2.66
N VAL A 95 -9.62 -10.33 -2.84
CA VAL A 95 -8.85 -11.49 -3.31
C VAL A 95 -8.87 -12.63 -2.28
N PHE A 96 -8.76 -12.31 -0.99
CA PHE A 96 -8.87 -13.30 0.09
C PHE A 96 -10.27 -13.96 0.11
N ALA A 97 -11.33 -13.17 -0.04
CA ALA A 97 -12.70 -13.66 -0.10
C ALA A 97 -12.93 -14.54 -1.35
N GLN A 98 -12.42 -14.14 -2.51
CA GLN A 98 -12.46 -14.96 -3.73
C GLN A 98 -11.77 -16.32 -3.54
N LEU A 99 -10.58 -16.33 -2.91
CA LEU A 99 -9.91 -17.58 -2.57
C LEU A 99 -10.75 -18.43 -1.62
N CYS A 100 -11.33 -17.84 -0.57
CA CYS A 100 -12.19 -18.57 0.37
C CYS A 100 -13.41 -19.19 -0.31
N ILE A 101 -14.07 -18.44 -1.21
CA ILE A 101 -15.20 -18.95 -2.01
C ILE A 101 -14.76 -20.13 -2.88
N ALA A 102 -13.62 -20.02 -3.57
CA ALA A 102 -13.07 -21.12 -4.37
C ALA A 102 -12.76 -22.36 -3.51
N LEU A 103 -12.36 -22.15 -2.26
CA LEU A 103 -12.16 -23.22 -1.26
C LEU A 103 -13.46 -23.74 -0.63
N GLY A 104 -14.62 -23.28 -1.11
CA GLY A 104 -15.94 -23.76 -0.73
C GLY A 104 -16.59 -22.98 0.42
N ALA A 105 -16.11 -21.79 0.77
CA ALA A 105 -16.70 -20.98 1.83
C ALA A 105 -18.16 -20.60 1.52
N LYS A 106 -19.04 -20.72 2.51
CA LYS A 106 -20.42 -20.20 2.49
C LYS A 106 -20.46 -18.73 2.81
N GLU A 107 -19.56 -18.29 3.69
CA GLU A 107 -19.60 -16.95 4.24
C GLU A 107 -18.19 -16.47 4.61
N VAL A 108 -17.89 -15.23 4.23
CA VAL A 108 -16.69 -14.49 4.64
C VAL A 108 -17.15 -13.16 5.22
N LYS A 109 -16.90 -12.96 6.52
CA LYS A 109 -17.34 -11.79 7.29
C LYS A 109 -16.19 -11.09 7.97
N VAL A 110 -16.18 -9.77 7.93
CA VAL A 110 -15.28 -8.95 8.74
C VAL A 110 -15.90 -8.80 10.14
N PHE A 111 -15.19 -9.28 11.16
CA PHE A 111 -15.67 -9.35 12.55
C PHE A 111 -15.11 -8.22 13.43
N ASN A 112 -13.89 -7.74 13.13
CA ASN A 112 -13.28 -6.61 13.82
C ASN A 112 -12.31 -5.86 12.89
N ASP A 113 -12.12 -4.58 13.16
CA ASP A 113 -11.12 -3.71 12.52
C ASP A 113 -10.31 -3.03 13.64
N ASP A 114 -9.11 -3.55 13.87
CA ASP A 114 -8.15 -2.98 14.81
C ASP A 114 -7.13 -2.14 14.04
N GLN A 115 -6.93 -0.88 14.43
CA GLN A 115 -5.89 -0.04 13.87
C GLN A 115 -4.57 -0.20 14.64
N VAL A 116 -3.48 -0.25 13.90
CA VAL A 116 -2.13 -0.19 14.48
C VAL A 116 -1.36 0.94 13.81
N ASP A 117 -0.92 1.91 14.61
CA ASP A 117 0.02 2.93 14.16
C ASP A 117 1.35 2.23 13.82
N ILE A 118 1.82 2.40 12.58
CA ILE A 118 3.01 1.71 12.07
C ILE A 118 4.26 2.18 12.82
N GLU A 119 4.28 3.44 13.29
CA GLU A 119 5.38 4.02 14.06
C GLU A 119 5.49 3.44 15.48
N GLU A 120 4.38 3.12 16.15
CA GLU A 120 4.40 2.46 17.47
C GLU A 120 4.86 0.98 17.39
N SER A 121 4.63 0.32 16.25
CA SER A 121 5.04 -1.08 16.05
C SER A 121 6.57 -1.25 15.99
N LYS A 122 7.32 -0.20 15.64
CA LYS A 122 8.80 -0.18 15.68
C LYS A 122 9.35 0.28 17.03
N GLN A 123 8.56 0.96 17.86
CA GLN A 123 9.02 1.54 19.14
C GLN A 123 9.07 0.57 20.32
N ARG A 124 8.52 -0.66 20.22
CA ARG A 124 8.69 -1.66 21.29
C ARG A 124 10.13 -2.21 21.43
N THR A 125 11.08 -1.75 20.62
CA THR A 125 12.50 -2.12 20.75
C THR A 125 13.46 -0.96 21.00
N LEU A 126 13.01 0.29 21.02
CA LEU A 126 13.87 1.45 21.26
C LEU A 126 13.17 2.48 22.14
N SER A 127 13.19 2.20 23.44
CA SER A 127 13.09 3.25 24.45
C SER A 127 14.32 4.17 24.34
N ALA A 128 14.11 5.46 24.04
CA ALA A 128 14.85 6.58 24.64
C ALA A 128 14.52 7.90 23.92
N ASN A 129 13.84 8.78 24.64
CA ASN A 129 13.94 10.24 24.63
C ASN A 129 14.33 10.95 23.33
N LEU A 130 13.38 11.66 22.73
CA LEU A 130 13.64 12.97 22.11
C LEU A 130 12.37 13.80 22.10
N THR A 131 12.23 14.60 23.14
CA THR A 131 11.32 15.74 23.23
C THR A 131 11.80 16.79 22.22
N GLY A 132 10.92 17.16 21.28
CA GLY A 132 11.17 18.22 20.31
C GLY A 132 9.84 18.86 19.91
N SER A 133 9.30 19.71 20.77
CA SER A 133 8.09 20.48 20.52
C SER A 133 8.37 21.62 19.52
N ILE A 134 7.82 21.51 18.31
CA ILE A 134 7.75 22.60 17.33
C ILE A 134 6.39 23.30 17.50
N PRO A 135 6.29 24.65 17.43
CA PRO A 135 5.04 25.36 17.68
C PRO A 135 4.03 25.10 16.56
N ALA A 136 2.89 24.51 16.91
CA ALA A 136 1.76 24.27 16.02
C ALA A 136 1.04 25.58 15.68
N GLY A 137 1.17 26.00 14.42
CA GLY A 137 0.35 27.04 13.81
C GLY A 137 -0.87 26.45 13.10
N GLY A 138 -2.03 26.51 13.74
CA GLY A 138 -3.33 26.75 13.11
C GLY A 138 -3.95 25.76 12.11
N ALA A 139 -3.32 24.62 11.80
CA ALA A 139 -3.86 23.67 10.80
C ALA A 139 -4.16 22.26 11.34
N GLU A 140 -4.05 21.98 12.64
CA GLU A 140 -4.35 20.63 13.17
C GLU A 140 -5.85 20.40 13.48
N GLY A 141 -6.64 21.48 13.58
CA GLY A 141 -8.05 21.42 14.01
C GLY A 141 -9.00 20.83 12.98
N ASP A 142 -8.91 21.25 11.72
CA ASP A 142 -9.77 20.74 10.63
C ASP A 142 -9.29 19.36 10.14
N PHE A 143 -7.99 19.08 10.20
CA PHE A 143 -7.40 17.85 9.68
C PHE A 143 -7.72 16.60 10.51
N LYS A 144 -7.84 16.73 11.84
CA LYS A 144 -8.33 15.62 12.69
C LYS A 144 -9.79 15.26 12.40
N LYS A 145 -10.57 16.23 11.92
CA LYS A 145 -12.00 16.04 11.66
C LYS A 145 -12.24 15.37 10.31
N ASP A 146 -11.63 15.86 9.23
CA ASP A 146 -11.76 15.31 7.87
C ASP A 146 -11.14 13.91 7.72
N SER A 147 -10.00 13.66 8.38
CA SER A 147 -9.38 12.33 8.38
C SER A 147 -10.23 11.29 9.13
N SER A 148 -11.00 11.71 10.14
CA SER A 148 -11.86 10.80 10.90
C SER A 148 -13.15 10.42 10.15
N GLU A 149 -13.71 11.33 9.35
CA GLU A 149 -14.96 11.10 8.62
C GLU A 149 -14.77 10.16 7.41
N LYS A 150 -13.83 10.45 6.51
CA LYS A 150 -13.49 9.54 5.39
C LYS A 150 -12.98 8.17 5.86
N PHE A 151 -12.31 8.14 7.00
CA PHE A 151 -11.87 6.90 7.60
C PHE A 151 -13.04 6.07 8.12
N ASN A 152 -14.04 6.71 8.75
CA ASN A 152 -15.27 6.04 9.15
C ASN A 152 -16.06 5.52 7.94
N GLU A 153 -16.08 6.23 6.81
CA GLU A 153 -16.69 5.76 5.56
C GLU A 153 -15.97 4.53 4.97
N ASN A 154 -14.64 4.54 4.95
CA ASN A 154 -13.86 3.39 4.50
C ASN A 154 -14.04 2.18 5.44
N ARG A 155 -14.07 2.42 6.75
CA ARG A 155 -14.36 1.37 7.76
C ARG A 155 -15.75 0.79 7.57
N GLN A 156 -16.77 1.63 7.38
CA GLN A 156 -18.13 1.15 7.09
C GLN A 156 -18.18 0.35 5.80
N SER A 157 -17.48 0.81 4.76
CA SER A 157 -17.39 0.10 3.48
C SER A 157 -16.70 -1.26 3.63
N ILE A 158 -15.64 -1.35 4.44
CA ILE A 158 -14.93 -2.61 4.73
C ILE A 158 -15.77 -3.56 5.59
N MET A 159 -16.45 -3.05 6.63
CA MET A 159 -17.35 -3.86 7.47
C MET A 159 -18.60 -4.31 6.71
N ALA A 160 -18.98 -3.59 5.65
CA ALA A 160 -20.03 -3.99 4.72
C ALA A 160 -19.58 -5.07 3.73
N LEU A 161 -18.28 -5.42 3.65
CA LEU A 161 -17.77 -6.51 2.82
C LEU A 161 -18.13 -7.86 3.45
N ASN A 162 -19.41 -8.22 3.35
CA ASN A 162 -19.92 -9.54 3.68
C ASN A 162 -20.13 -10.31 2.39
N THR A 163 -19.40 -11.40 2.24
CA THR A 163 -19.55 -12.26 1.07
C THR A 163 -20.33 -13.49 1.44
N LEU A 164 -21.48 -13.68 0.79
CA LEU A 164 -22.31 -14.88 0.90
C LEU A 164 -22.21 -15.68 -0.40
N ALA A 165 -22.00 -16.98 -0.26
CA ALA A 165 -21.94 -17.92 -1.37
C ALA A 165 -22.74 -19.18 -1.02
N GLN A 166 -23.01 -20.01 -2.03
CA GLN A 166 -23.68 -21.30 -1.83
C GLN A 166 -22.89 -22.25 -0.91
N GLY A 167 -21.56 -22.10 -0.90
CA GLY A 167 -20.62 -23.02 -0.28
C GLY A 167 -20.55 -24.36 -1.01
N GLY A 168 -19.59 -25.20 -0.60
CA GLY A 168 -19.45 -26.53 -1.20
C GLY A 168 -18.09 -27.18 -0.97
N GLU A 169 -17.80 -28.19 -1.79
CA GLU A 169 -16.48 -28.79 -1.83
C GLU A 169 -15.45 -27.80 -2.38
N ALA A 170 -14.22 -27.89 -1.87
CA ALA A 170 -13.15 -27.01 -2.32
C ALA A 170 -12.80 -27.29 -3.79
N ASN A 171 -12.82 -26.25 -4.61
CA ASN A 171 -12.29 -26.27 -5.96
C ASN A 171 -10.81 -25.87 -5.93
N LEU A 172 -9.93 -26.85 -5.69
CA LEU A 172 -8.49 -26.62 -5.57
C LEU A 172 -7.88 -26.07 -6.87
N THR A 173 -8.39 -26.48 -8.04
CA THR A 173 -7.91 -25.98 -9.34
C THR A 173 -8.13 -24.47 -9.49
N GLU A 174 -9.31 -23.98 -9.12
CA GLU A 174 -9.60 -22.55 -9.16
C GLU A 174 -8.82 -21.78 -8.09
N ALA A 175 -8.68 -22.36 -6.89
CA ALA A 175 -7.87 -21.78 -5.84
C ALA A 175 -6.39 -21.64 -6.27
N ASP A 176 -5.82 -22.65 -6.92
CA ASP A 176 -4.47 -22.59 -7.48
C ASP A 176 -4.33 -21.50 -8.55
N ARG A 177 -5.33 -21.37 -9.45
CA ARG A 177 -5.37 -20.31 -10.47
C ARG A 177 -5.34 -18.91 -9.83
N ILE A 178 -6.11 -18.68 -8.78
CA ILE A 178 -6.15 -17.41 -8.04
C ILE A 178 -4.79 -17.13 -7.38
N LEU A 179 -4.20 -18.13 -6.72
CA LEU A 179 -2.89 -17.99 -6.06
C LEU A 179 -1.78 -17.65 -7.05
N ASP A 180 -1.80 -18.25 -8.25
CA ASP A 180 -0.82 -17.96 -9.31
C ASP A 180 -1.05 -16.58 -9.93
N MET A 181 -2.30 -16.26 -10.26
CA MET A 181 -2.68 -14.99 -10.90
C MET A 181 -2.27 -13.77 -10.07
N TYR A 182 -2.35 -13.85 -8.74
CA TYR A 182 -1.97 -12.77 -7.82
C TYR A 182 -0.61 -12.97 -7.13
N GLY A 183 0.15 -14.02 -7.49
CA GLY A 183 1.48 -14.29 -6.92
C GLY A 183 1.49 -14.59 -5.41
N LEU A 184 0.41 -15.16 -4.88
CA LEU A 184 0.16 -15.31 -3.43
C LEU A 184 0.75 -16.58 -2.81
N ARG A 185 1.45 -17.43 -3.58
CA ARG A 185 2.01 -18.70 -3.09
C ARG A 185 3.05 -18.56 -1.97
N ARG A 186 3.62 -17.36 -1.80
CA ARG A 186 4.61 -17.07 -0.74
C ARG A 186 3.98 -16.40 0.48
N GLU A 187 2.70 -16.07 0.42
CA GLU A 187 1.98 -15.40 1.49
C GLU A 187 1.38 -16.43 2.45
N ALA A 188 1.88 -16.47 3.69
CA ALA A 188 1.41 -17.40 4.72
C ALA A 188 -0.11 -17.33 4.90
N LEU A 189 -0.69 -16.12 4.95
CA LEU A 189 -2.13 -15.91 5.09
C LEU A 189 -2.98 -16.72 4.09
N PHE A 190 -2.61 -16.68 2.81
CA PHE A 190 -3.38 -17.34 1.75
C PHE A 190 -3.07 -18.83 1.68
N MET A 191 -1.80 -19.20 1.89
CA MET A 191 -1.38 -20.60 1.85
C MET A 191 -1.88 -21.41 3.04
N ASP A 192 -1.99 -20.80 4.23
CA ASP A 192 -2.45 -21.49 5.43
C ASP A 192 -3.90 -21.96 5.26
N ILE A 193 -4.80 -21.09 4.81
CA ILE A 193 -6.21 -21.47 4.61
C ILE A 193 -6.38 -22.45 3.44
N TYR A 194 -5.60 -22.30 2.38
CA TYR A 194 -5.55 -23.27 1.28
C TYR A 194 -5.13 -24.66 1.77
N ASN A 195 -4.03 -24.73 2.53
CA ASN A 195 -3.50 -25.99 3.06
C ASN A 195 -4.48 -26.65 4.04
N MET A 196 -5.14 -25.86 4.90
CA MET A 196 -6.19 -26.38 5.80
C MET A 196 -7.37 -26.96 5.03
N ARG A 197 -7.83 -26.29 3.95
CA ARG A 197 -8.95 -26.78 3.12
C ARG A 197 -8.57 -27.93 2.20
N ARG A 198 -7.28 -28.18 1.98
CA ARG A 198 -6.79 -29.36 1.26
C ARG A 198 -6.93 -30.66 2.06
N VAL A 199 -7.07 -30.58 3.39
CA VAL A 199 -7.20 -31.76 4.26
C VAL A 199 -8.61 -32.35 4.14
N THR A 200 -8.71 -33.62 3.77
CA THR A 200 -10.00 -34.29 3.49
C THR A 200 -10.60 -35.05 4.69
N THR A 201 -9.76 -35.45 5.65
CA THR A 201 -10.13 -36.34 6.76
C THR A 201 -10.72 -35.61 7.97
N ASN A 202 -10.55 -34.28 8.06
CA ASN A 202 -11.18 -33.41 9.05
C ASN A 202 -11.45 -32.04 8.41
N LYS A 203 -12.64 -31.90 7.80
CA LYS A 203 -12.97 -30.71 7.02
C LYS A 203 -13.12 -29.51 7.95
N LEU A 204 -12.36 -28.46 7.65
CA LEU A 204 -12.47 -27.17 8.30
C LEU A 204 -13.89 -26.61 8.11
N SER A 205 -14.59 -26.34 9.22
CA SER A 205 -15.94 -25.76 9.23
C SER A 205 -15.91 -24.25 9.38
N SER A 206 -14.99 -23.71 10.17
CA SER A 206 -14.82 -22.28 10.38
C SER A 206 -13.37 -21.94 10.68
N HIS A 207 -12.93 -20.76 10.25
CA HIS A 207 -11.60 -20.25 10.54
C HIS A 207 -11.65 -18.75 10.78
N LYS A 208 -11.07 -18.32 11.90
CA LYS A 208 -10.89 -16.92 12.25
C LYS A 208 -9.45 -16.54 11.96
N VAL A 209 -9.26 -15.56 11.08
CA VAL A 209 -7.94 -15.11 10.64
C VAL A 209 -7.80 -13.61 10.77
N SER A 210 -6.57 -13.14 11.01
CA SER A 210 -6.25 -11.71 11.01
C SER A 210 -5.48 -11.37 9.74
N ILE A 211 -6.02 -10.43 8.94
CA ILE A 211 -5.36 -9.86 7.78
C ILE A 211 -4.66 -8.57 8.23
N ASP A 212 -3.34 -8.64 8.30
CA ASP A 212 -2.48 -7.53 8.73
C ASP A 212 -1.86 -6.81 7.52
N PHE A 213 -2.23 -5.54 7.34
CA PHE A 213 -1.73 -4.68 6.27
C PHE A 213 -0.46 -3.92 6.65
N THR A 214 0.02 -4.08 7.90
CA THR A 214 1.23 -3.42 8.42
C THR A 214 2.46 -3.74 7.58
N LYS A 215 2.56 -4.98 7.08
CA LYS A 215 3.69 -5.39 6.24
C LYS A 215 3.69 -4.70 4.88
N ASP A 216 2.52 -4.60 4.26
CA ASP A 216 2.36 -3.93 2.96
C ASP A 216 2.72 -2.45 3.08
N MET A 217 2.20 -1.80 4.13
CA MET A 217 2.49 -0.41 4.40
C MET A 217 3.96 -0.17 4.73
N ASN A 218 4.58 -0.97 5.61
CA ASN A 218 6.00 -0.82 5.94
C ASN A 218 6.93 -0.98 4.75
N ARG A 219 6.56 -1.83 3.77
CA ARG A 219 7.33 -2.05 2.56
C ARG A 219 7.30 -0.84 1.62
N ILE A 220 6.16 -0.17 1.55
CA ILE A 220 6.02 1.07 0.78
C ILE A 220 6.64 2.24 1.52
N PHE A 221 6.37 2.40 2.81
CA PHE A 221 6.87 3.48 3.67
C PHE A 221 8.21 3.15 4.33
N ASP A 222 9.13 2.64 3.54
CA ASP A 222 10.48 2.34 3.99
C ASP A 222 11.38 3.59 4.04
N ASP A 223 12.60 3.42 4.51
CA ASP A 223 13.53 4.54 4.69
C ASP A 223 13.97 5.15 3.36
N SER A 224 13.96 4.38 2.27
CA SER A 224 14.24 4.89 0.92
C SER A 224 13.22 5.94 0.49
N LEU A 225 11.93 5.64 0.64
CA LEU A 225 10.89 6.61 0.31
C LEU A 225 10.95 7.83 1.24
N LYS A 226 11.17 7.63 2.54
CA LYS A 226 11.30 8.74 3.51
C LYS A 226 12.42 9.71 3.14
N VAL A 227 13.58 9.20 2.77
CA VAL A 227 14.73 10.05 2.37
C VAL A 227 14.38 10.87 1.12
N LYS A 228 13.74 10.26 0.11
CA LYS A 228 13.34 10.98 -1.11
C LYS A 228 12.34 12.09 -0.81
N LEU A 229 11.35 11.82 0.05
CA LEU A 229 10.39 12.82 0.49
C LEU A 229 11.05 13.95 1.27
N GLN A 230 12.00 13.66 2.16
CA GLN A 230 12.74 14.69 2.89
C GLN A 230 13.49 15.63 1.94
N VAL A 231 14.14 15.08 0.90
CA VAL A 231 14.81 15.89 -0.13
C VAL A 231 13.80 16.74 -0.90
N MET A 232 12.65 16.15 -1.28
CA MET A 232 11.59 16.88 -1.97
C MET A 232 11.03 18.03 -1.14
N SER A 233 10.75 17.80 0.15
CA SER A 233 10.24 18.80 1.07
C SER A 233 11.25 19.93 1.33
N LYS A 234 12.55 19.63 1.40
CA LYS A 234 13.59 20.67 1.61
C LYS A 234 13.69 21.66 0.45
N LEU A 235 13.54 21.20 -0.79
CA LEU A 235 13.70 22.04 -1.99
C LEU A 235 12.44 22.78 -2.40
N TYR A 236 11.27 22.21 -2.13
CA TYR A 236 9.99 22.76 -2.59
C TYR A 236 8.96 22.88 -1.47
N GLU A 237 9.43 23.27 -0.29
CA GLU A 237 8.55 23.69 0.80
C GLU A 237 7.58 24.78 0.27
N GLY A 238 6.27 24.50 0.32
CA GLY A 238 5.22 25.40 -0.16
C GLY A 238 4.60 25.06 -1.51
N LYS A 239 5.14 24.11 -2.29
CA LYS A 239 4.45 23.61 -3.49
C LYS A 239 3.30 22.67 -3.10
N ALA A 240 2.11 22.94 -3.63
CA ALA A 240 0.88 22.25 -3.25
C ALA A 240 0.93 20.75 -3.53
N GLU A 241 1.57 20.35 -4.63
CA GLU A 241 1.68 18.95 -5.07
C GLU A 241 2.50 18.12 -4.07
N PHE A 242 3.65 18.64 -3.65
CA PHE A 242 4.53 17.98 -2.69
C PHE A 242 3.94 17.92 -1.29
N GLN A 243 3.28 19.00 -0.85
CA GLN A 243 2.57 19.02 0.42
C GLN A 243 1.41 18.04 0.45
N LYS A 244 0.69 17.89 -0.67
CA LYS A 244 -0.39 16.90 -0.79
C LYS A 244 0.15 15.50 -0.59
N THR A 245 1.21 15.12 -1.31
CA THR A 245 1.83 13.80 -1.18
C THR A 245 2.36 13.58 0.25
N GLN A 246 3.05 14.55 0.84
CA GLN A 246 3.53 14.44 2.22
C GLN A 246 2.37 14.19 3.21
N LYS A 247 1.27 14.94 3.08
CA LYS A 247 0.07 14.77 3.92
C LYS A 247 -0.60 13.40 3.73
N SER A 248 -0.72 12.93 2.49
CA SER A 248 -1.27 11.60 2.21
C SER A 248 -0.43 10.49 2.79
N ILE A 249 0.89 10.65 2.77
CA ILE A 249 1.81 9.70 3.35
C ILE A 249 1.64 9.65 4.87
N GLU A 250 1.53 10.80 5.54
CA GLU A 250 1.21 10.84 6.97
C GLU A 250 -0.15 10.22 7.30
N LYS A 251 -1.18 10.49 6.49
CA LYS A 251 -2.50 9.85 6.60
C LYS A 251 -2.40 8.31 6.49
N ASN A 252 -1.53 7.83 5.60
CA ASN A 252 -1.40 6.41 5.26
C ASN A 252 -0.39 5.65 6.13
N LYS A 253 0.17 6.28 7.17
CA LYS A 253 1.02 5.63 8.19
C LYS A 253 0.26 4.73 9.17
N ARG A 254 -1.06 4.62 9.04
CA ARG A 254 -1.88 3.71 9.85
C ARG A 254 -2.10 2.41 9.10
N ALA A 255 -1.79 1.30 9.74
CA ALA A 255 -2.12 -0.01 9.21
C ALA A 255 -3.46 -0.47 9.77
N THR A 256 -4.33 -0.91 8.86
CA THR A 256 -5.55 -1.62 9.21
C THR A 256 -5.19 -3.07 9.55
N LYS A 257 -5.85 -3.65 10.55
CA LYS A 257 -5.86 -5.10 10.79
C LYS A 257 -7.29 -5.58 10.81
N LEU A 258 -7.64 -6.43 9.86
CA LEU A 258 -8.98 -6.99 9.78
C LEU A 258 -9.00 -8.36 10.44
N THR A 259 -9.96 -8.57 11.32
CA THR A 259 -10.30 -9.92 11.78
C THR A 259 -11.42 -10.45 10.91
N VAL A 260 -11.17 -11.53 10.19
CA VAL A 260 -12.11 -12.15 9.25
C VAL A 260 -12.52 -13.52 9.78
N LEU A 261 -13.82 -13.79 9.76
CA LEU A 261 -14.38 -15.11 10.01
C LEU A 261 -14.80 -15.72 8.66
N VAL A 262 -14.30 -16.92 8.39
CA VAL A 262 -14.65 -17.70 7.21
C VAL A 262 -15.40 -18.94 7.65
N ASN A 263 -16.60 -19.15 7.11
CA ASN A 263 -17.42 -20.33 7.36
C ASN A 263 -17.54 -21.17 6.07
N PHE A 264 -17.31 -22.47 6.16
CA PHE A 264 -17.29 -23.42 5.05
C PHE A 264 -18.52 -24.36 5.05
#